data_AF-A0AA96YLB4-F1
#
_entry.id   AF-A0AA96YLB4-F1
#
_cell.length_a   1.000
_cell.length_b   1.000
_cell.length_c   1.000
_cell.angle_alpha   90.00
_cell.angle_beta   90.00
_cell.angle_gamma   90.00
#
_symmetry.space_group_name_H-M   'P 1'
#
loop_
_entity.id
_entity.type
_entity.pdbx_description
1 polymer ?
#
loop_
_entity_poly.entity_id
_entity_poly.type
_entity_poly.pdbx_seq_one_letter_code
_entity_poly.pdbx_strand_id
1 'polypeptide(L)'
;MGQDEQPRKWGVLEPIDRITEVIFGLLMAMTFIGSLSVATAGREDARLMLIAALGCNLAWGLADAVIYLLRTWTERTRSRTLLARLQAGDINQGRRLIADTLPERIGLALDEDGLEMLRGRMLRDAGRPLPARLGLDDFKAALATFLLVVLATFPMVIPFLLIETTGTAIRVSNLVALAMLFLAGWLLARYSGGRALLTGVVLAVVGALLIVAIIALGG
;
A
#
# COMPACT_ATOMS: atom_id res chain seq x y z
N MET A 1 -36.03 -14.75 9.77
CA MET A 1 -35.68 -13.51 10.48
C MET A 1 -34.38 -13.76 11.21
N GLY A 2 -33.38 -12.92 10.97
CA GLY A 2 -31.99 -13.12 11.38
C GLY A 2 -31.12 -13.03 10.14
N GLN A 3 -30.95 -11.81 9.62
CA GLN A 3 -30.06 -11.53 8.51
C GLN A 3 -28.67 -12.04 8.89
N ASP A 4 -28.06 -12.84 8.00
CA ASP A 4 -26.64 -13.16 8.02
C ASP A 4 -25.86 -11.87 7.78
N GLU A 5 -25.80 -11.01 8.80
CA GLU A 5 -24.80 -9.95 8.90
C GLU A 5 -23.46 -10.65 9.11
N GLN A 6 -22.88 -11.11 8.00
CA GLN A 6 -21.46 -11.35 7.92
C GLN A 6 -20.80 -10.08 8.45
N PRO A 7 -20.01 -10.13 9.54
CA PRO A 7 -19.23 -8.98 9.93
C PRO A 7 -18.36 -8.65 8.72
N ARG A 8 -18.62 -7.50 8.09
CA ARG A 8 -17.87 -6.94 6.96
C ARG A 8 -16.40 -6.93 7.38
N LYS A 9 -15.67 -7.99 7.07
CA LYS A 9 -14.23 -8.11 7.32
C LYS A 9 -13.58 -7.06 6.45
N TRP A 10 -13.17 -5.98 7.11
CA TRP A 10 -12.21 -4.96 6.68
C TRP A 10 -12.33 -4.57 5.20
N GLY A 11 -13.07 -3.49 4.96
CA GLY A 11 -13.32 -2.99 3.62
C GLY A 11 -12.02 -2.74 2.84
N VAL A 12 -11.80 -3.51 1.78
CA VAL A 12 -11.08 -3.11 0.55
C VAL A 12 -9.72 -2.41 0.84
N LEU A 13 -8.82 -2.97 1.64
CA LEU A 13 -7.52 -2.37 2.11
C LEU A 13 -7.63 -1.49 3.36
N GLU A 14 -6.75 -1.77 4.33
CA GLU A 14 -6.52 -0.91 5.49
C GLU A 14 -6.08 0.49 5.02
N PRO A 15 -6.58 1.58 5.62
CA PRO A 15 -6.27 2.95 5.20
C PRO A 15 -4.76 3.26 5.16
N ILE A 16 -3.98 2.64 6.04
CA ILE A 16 -2.51 2.79 6.08
C ILE A 16 -1.87 2.21 4.82
N ASP A 17 -2.27 0.99 4.43
CA ASP A 17 -1.74 0.32 3.25
C ASP A 17 -1.98 1.16 2.00
N ARG A 18 -3.21 1.69 1.83
CA ARG A 18 -3.56 2.55 0.69
C ARG A 18 -2.71 3.82 0.61
N ILE A 19 -2.54 4.51 1.73
CA ILE A 19 -1.77 5.76 1.76
C ILE A 19 -0.30 5.46 1.48
N THR A 20 0.21 4.34 1.99
CA THR A 20 1.60 3.91 1.79
C THR A 20 1.85 3.50 0.33
N GLU A 21 0.90 2.80 -0.31
CA GLU A 21 0.94 2.49 -1.74
C GLU A 21 1.01 3.76 -2.60
N VAL A 22 0.17 4.76 -2.28
CA VAL A 22 0.21 6.06 -2.96
C VAL A 22 1.57 6.75 -2.78
N ILE A 23 2.12 6.76 -1.55
CA ILE A 23 3.44 7.33 -1.28
C ILE A 23 4.52 6.64 -2.13
N PHE A 24 4.53 5.32 -2.18
CA PHE A 24 5.49 4.57 -3.00
C PHE A 24 5.33 4.86 -4.49
N GLY A 25 4.09 4.91 -4.99
CA GLY A 25 3.80 5.28 -6.38
C GLY A 25 4.29 6.69 -6.73
N LEU A 26 4.08 7.67 -5.83
CA LEU A 26 4.58 9.04 -6.01
C LEU A 26 6.11 9.09 -6.05
N LEU A 27 6.80 8.42 -5.12
CA LEU A 27 8.26 8.38 -5.07
C LEU A 27 8.86 7.71 -6.33
N MET A 28 8.27 6.60 -6.77
CA MET A 28 8.68 5.89 -7.99
C MET A 28 8.49 6.74 -9.25
N ALA A 29 7.32 7.35 -9.42
CA ALA A 29 7.04 8.18 -10.58
C ALA A 29 7.94 9.42 -10.63
N MET A 30 8.18 10.10 -9.50
CA MET A 30 9.16 11.18 -9.42
C MET A 30 10.56 10.72 -9.84
N THR A 31 10.97 9.52 -9.39
CA THR A 31 12.28 8.96 -9.73
C THR A 31 12.42 8.68 -11.21
N PHE A 32 11.38 8.14 -11.82
CA PHE A 32 11.34 7.83 -13.24
C PHE A 32 11.31 9.10 -14.11
N ILE A 33 10.45 10.07 -13.77
CA ILE A 33 10.37 11.36 -14.46
C ILE A 33 11.70 12.12 -14.34
N GLY A 34 12.30 12.13 -13.15
CA GLY A 34 13.62 12.72 -12.92
C GLY A 34 14.69 12.06 -13.78
N SER A 35 14.81 10.73 -13.72
CA SER A 35 15.80 9.97 -14.52
C SER A 35 15.60 10.14 -16.03
N LEU A 36 14.35 10.22 -16.49
CA LEU A 36 14.04 10.40 -17.90
C LEU A 36 14.36 11.83 -18.37
N SER A 37 14.04 12.85 -17.57
CA SER A 37 14.42 14.24 -17.85
C SER A 37 15.92 14.37 -18.09
N VAL A 38 16.70 13.71 -17.24
CA VAL A 38 18.15 13.63 -17.34
C VAL A 38 18.60 12.93 -18.63
N ALA A 39 18.08 11.74 -18.89
CA ALA A 39 18.46 10.95 -20.06
C ALA A 39 18.08 11.61 -21.40
N THR A 40 17.11 12.53 -21.39
CA THR A 40 16.58 13.20 -22.58
C THR A 40 16.97 14.67 -22.69
N ALA A 41 17.84 15.18 -21.79
CA ALA A 41 18.32 16.56 -21.79
C ALA A 41 18.82 16.97 -23.18
N GLY A 42 18.10 17.91 -23.83
CA GLY A 42 18.39 18.41 -25.18
C GLY A 42 17.62 17.77 -26.35
N ARG A 43 16.78 16.75 -26.11
CA ARG A 43 15.81 16.17 -27.08
C ARG A 43 14.39 16.11 -26.51
N GLU A 44 14.07 17.09 -25.66
CA GLU A 44 12.89 17.11 -24.80
C GLU A 44 11.58 17.30 -25.57
N ASP A 45 10.96 16.21 -26.03
CA ASP A 45 9.56 16.21 -26.45
C ASP A 45 8.64 16.03 -25.23
N ALA A 46 7.89 17.07 -24.86
CA ALA A 46 6.89 17.03 -23.80
C ALA A 46 5.90 15.86 -23.98
N ARG A 47 5.60 15.49 -25.24
CA ARG A 47 4.77 14.31 -25.58
C ARG A 47 5.41 12.99 -25.19
N LEU A 48 6.72 12.82 -25.41
CA LEU A 48 7.42 11.60 -25.00
C LEU A 48 7.45 11.47 -23.48
N MET A 49 7.70 12.57 -22.77
CA MET A 49 7.67 12.58 -21.30
C MET A 49 6.27 12.31 -20.74
N LEU A 50 5.23 12.86 -21.37
CA LEU A 50 3.84 12.58 -21.01
C LEU A 50 3.51 11.08 -21.15
N ILE A 51 3.84 10.49 -22.30
CA ILE A 51 3.58 9.06 -22.56
C ILE A 51 4.37 8.20 -21.55
N ALA A 52 5.62 8.56 -21.27
CA ALA A 52 6.45 7.83 -20.33
C ALA A 52 5.95 7.94 -18.88
N ALA A 53 5.53 9.13 -18.45
CA ALA A 53 4.95 9.37 -17.12
C ALA A 53 3.62 8.63 -16.94
N LEU A 54 2.72 8.68 -17.94
CA LEU A 54 1.48 7.91 -17.93
C LEU A 54 1.76 6.41 -17.90
N GLY A 55 2.64 5.92 -18.78
CA GLY A 55 3.02 4.51 -18.84
C GLY A 55 3.59 4.01 -17.52
N CYS A 56 4.45 4.79 -16.87
CA CYS A 56 5.00 4.49 -15.55
C CYS A 56 3.88 4.39 -14.49
N ASN A 57 2.98 5.37 -14.42
CA ASN A 57 1.87 5.36 -13.45
C ASN A 57 0.93 4.15 -13.65
N LEU A 58 0.60 3.82 -14.90
CA LEU A 58 -0.25 2.67 -15.21
C LEU A 58 0.44 1.34 -14.85
N ALA A 59 1.72 1.20 -15.21
CA ALA A 59 2.50 0.00 -14.89
C ALA A 59 2.64 -0.20 -13.38
N TRP A 60 2.88 0.89 -12.63
CA TRP A 60 2.96 0.85 -11.17
C TRP A 60 1.63 0.45 -10.53
N GLY A 61 0.52 1.08 -10.94
CA GLY A 61 -0.81 0.70 -10.45
C GLY A 61 -1.13 -0.77 -10.71
N LEU A 62 -0.69 -1.33 -11.84
CA LEU A 62 -0.88 -2.75 -12.16
C LEU A 62 -0.05 -3.64 -11.23
N ALA A 63 1.19 -3.25 -10.95
CA ALA A 63 2.04 -3.95 -9.99
C ALA A 63 1.39 -3.99 -8.60
N ASP A 64 0.86 -2.85 -8.11
CA ASP A 64 0.17 -2.78 -6.83
C ASP A 64 -1.08 -3.69 -6.78
N ALA A 65 -1.87 -3.73 -7.86
CA ALA A 65 -3.02 -4.64 -7.94
C ALA A 65 -2.61 -6.13 -7.86
N VAL A 66 -1.50 -6.50 -8.52
CA VAL A 66 -0.95 -7.86 -8.44
C VAL A 66 -0.43 -8.16 -7.02
N ILE A 67 0.30 -7.23 -6.42
CA ILE A 67 0.81 -7.36 -5.05
C ILE A 67 -0.34 -7.47 -4.04
N TYR A 68 -1.44 -6.74 -4.24
CA TYR A 68 -2.65 -6.88 -3.43
C TYR A 68 -3.24 -8.29 -3.51
N LEU A 69 -3.37 -8.86 -4.71
CA LEU A 69 -3.86 -10.23 -4.91
C LEU A 69 -2.93 -11.25 -4.27
N LEU A 70 -1.61 -11.07 -4.42
CA LEU A 70 -0.61 -11.93 -3.80
C LEU A 70 -0.70 -11.87 -2.28
N ARG A 71 -0.76 -10.68 -1.68
CA ARG A 71 -0.94 -10.48 -0.23
C ARG A 71 -2.19 -11.18 0.27
N THR A 72 -3.32 -10.98 -0.43
CA THR A 72 -4.60 -11.61 -0.09
C THR A 72 -4.51 -13.13 -0.13
N TRP A 73 -3.87 -13.67 -1.16
CA TRP A 73 -3.66 -15.11 -1.31
C TRP A 73 -2.72 -15.67 -0.24
N THR A 74 -1.61 -15.00 0.04
CA THR A 74 -0.65 -15.38 1.08
C THR A 74 -1.29 -15.35 2.46
N GLU A 75 -2.06 -14.32 2.79
CA GLU A 75 -2.72 -14.20 4.10
C GLU A 75 -3.77 -15.30 4.30
N ARG A 76 -4.56 -15.62 3.26
CA ARG A 76 -5.51 -16.75 3.30
C ARG A 76 -4.80 -18.09 3.45
N THR A 77 -3.69 -18.28 2.73
CA THR A 77 -2.90 -19.51 2.80
C THR A 77 -2.27 -19.67 4.19
N ARG A 78 -1.65 -18.61 4.72
CA ARG A 78 -1.09 -18.55 6.07
C ARG A 78 -2.14 -18.85 7.12
N SER A 79 -3.29 -18.18 7.07
CA SER A 79 -4.41 -18.40 7.99
C SER A 79 -4.89 -19.86 8.00
N ARG A 80 -4.96 -20.49 6.82
CA ARG A 80 -5.32 -21.91 6.69
C ARG A 80 -4.27 -22.84 7.26
N THR A 81 -2.99 -22.58 6.98
CA THR A 81 -1.89 -23.37 7.53
C THR A 81 -1.82 -23.25 9.05
N LEU A 82 -2.04 -22.05 9.61
CA LEU A 82 -2.12 -21.83 11.05
C LEU A 82 -3.26 -22.64 11.66
N LEU A 83 -4.47 -22.59 11.08
CA LEU A 83 -5.61 -23.35 11.56
C LEU A 83 -5.38 -24.88 11.49
N ALA A 84 -4.80 -25.37 10.39
CA ALA A 84 -4.45 -26.78 10.24
C ALA A 84 -3.42 -27.23 11.30
N ARG A 85 -2.43 -26.40 11.61
CA ARG A 85 -1.45 -26.65 12.68
C ARG A 85 -2.11 -26.63 14.07
N LEU A 86 -3.05 -25.71 14.31
CA LEU A 86 -3.82 -25.67 15.55
C LEU A 86 -4.70 -26.91 15.74
N GLN A 87 -5.24 -27.47 14.66
CA GLN A 87 -6.06 -28.69 14.70
C GLN A 87 -5.22 -29.97 14.92
N ALA A 88 -4.00 -30.01 14.38
CA ALA A 88 -3.11 -31.18 14.48
C ALA A 88 -2.21 -31.16 15.73
N GLY A 89 -1.99 -29.99 16.34
CA GLY A 89 -1.07 -29.80 17.46
C GLY A 89 -1.68 -30.08 18.83
N ASP A 90 -0.82 -30.40 19.79
CA ASP A 90 -1.18 -30.53 21.20
C ASP A 90 -1.47 -29.16 21.85
N ILE A 91 -2.14 -29.15 23.00
CA ILE A 91 -2.60 -27.96 23.73
C ILE A 91 -1.45 -26.95 23.91
N ASN A 92 -0.30 -27.40 24.41
CA ASN A 92 0.87 -26.53 24.66
C ASN A 92 1.46 -25.94 23.36
N GLN A 93 1.45 -26.71 22.27
CA GLN A 93 1.91 -26.21 20.97
C GLN A 93 0.93 -25.19 20.38
N GLY A 94 -0.38 -25.45 20.54
CA GLY A 94 -1.41 -24.53 20.07
C GLY A 94 -1.41 -23.19 20.79
N ARG A 95 -1.18 -23.18 22.11
CA ARG A 95 -1.05 -21.94 22.90
C ARG A 95 0.15 -21.11 22.45
N ARG A 96 1.32 -21.72 22.27
CA ARG A 96 2.52 -21.05 21.74
C ARG A 96 2.27 -20.47 20.35
N LEU A 97 1.65 -21.24 19.46
CA LEU A 97 1.35 -20.79 18.10
C LEU A 97 0.41 -19.57 18.07
N ILE A 98 -0.54 -19.48 19.02
CA ILE A 98 -1.41 -18.30 19.17
C ILE A 98 -0.64 -17.13 19.75
N ALA A 99 0.17 -17.35 20.80
CA ALA A 99 1.00 -16.31 21.42
C ALA A 99 1.96 -15.67 20.40
N ASP A 100 2.61 -16.48 19.57
CA ASP A 100 3.54 -16.03 18.52
C ASP A 100 2.86 -15.25 17.39
N THR A 101 1.54 -15.40 17.22
CA THR A 101 0.77 -14.71 16.17
C THR A 101 0.15 -13.42 16.67
N LEU A 102 -0.03 -13.26 17.98
CA LEU A 102 -0.63 -12.08 18.58
C LEU A 102 0.37 -10.90 18.59
N PRO A 103 -0.11 -9.65 18.46
CA PRO A 103 0.73 -8.48 18.74
C PRO A 103 1.31 -8.57 20.15
N GLU A 104 2.59 -8.22 20.29
CA GLU A 104 3.39 -8.43 21.52
C GLU A 104 2.68 -7.93 22.79
N ARG A 105 2.08 -6.73 22.73
CA ARG A 105 1.34 -6.13 23.86
C ARG A 105 0.13 -6.96 24.31
N ILE A 106 -0.51 -7.67 23.38
CA ILE A 106 -1.66 -8.53 23.66
C ILE A 106 -1.15 -9.88 24.16
N GLY A 107 -0.13 -10.45 23.50
CA GLY A 107 0.48 -11.71 23.95
C GLY A 107 0.98 -11.66 25.39
N LEU A 108 1.63 -10.54 25.79
CA LEU A 108 2.11 -10.32 27.16
C LEU A 108 1.00 -10.09 28.19
N ALA A 109 -0.21 -9.72 27.76
CA ALA A 109 -1.33 -9.45 28.66
C ALA A 109 -2.24 -10.66 28.89
N LEU A 110 -2.05 -11.75 28.12
CA LEU A 110 -2.83 -12.97 28.28
C LEU A 110 -2.07 -14.02 29.09
N ASP A 111 -2.71 -14.49 30.15
CA ASP A 111 -2.27 -15.69 30.86
C ASP A 111 -2.61 -16.96 30.04
N GLU A 112 -2.05 -18.10 30.46
CA GLU A 112 -2.25 -19.43 29.85
C GLU A 112 -3.73 -19.80 29.64
N ASP A 113 -4.60 -19.44 30.58
CA ASP A 113 -6.05 -19.70 30.48
C ASP A 113 -6.72 -18.83 29.40
N GLY A 114 -6.22 -17.60 29.21
CA GLY A 114 -6.68 -16.71 28.15
C GLY A 114 -6.31 -17.25 26.77
N LEU A 115 -5.08 -17.74 26.62
CA LEU A 115 -4.60 -18.38 25.38
C LEU A 115 -5.39 -19.66 25.07
N GLU A 116 -5.72 -20.45 26.10
CA GLU A 116 -6.54 -21.65 25.94
C GLU A 116 -7.97 -21.33 25.52
N MET A 117 -8.57 -20.28 26.10
CA MET A 117 -9.90 -19.83 25.70
C MET A 117 -9.92 -19.40 24.23
N LEU A 118 -8.89 -18.68 23.76
CA LEU A 118 -8.74 -18.30 22.36
C LEU A 118 -8.58 -19.53 21.46
N ARG A 119 -7.73 -20.48 21.83
CA ARG A 119 -7.53 -21.76 21.11
C ARG A 119 -8.86 -22.51 20.95
N GLY A 120 -9.60 -22.68 22.05
CA GLY A 120 -10.89 -23.36 22.04
C GLY A 120 -11.97 -22.64 21.24
N ARG A 121 -11.94 -21.30 21.16
CA ARG A 121 -12.83 -20.53 20.26
C ARG A 121 -12.43 -20.71 18.79
N MET A 122 -11.15 -20.61 18.48
CA MET A 122 -10.64 -20.79 17.11
C MET A 122 -10.92 -22.20 16.57
N LEU A 123 -10.79 -23.24 17.41
CA LEU A 123 -11.12 -24.61 17.03
C LEU A 123 -12.63 -24.83 16.83
N ARG A 124 -13.48 -24.17 17.64
CA ARG A 124 -14.93 -24.20 17.44
C ARG A 124 -15.36 -23.53 16.13
N ASP A 125 -14.73 -22.41 15.78
CA ASP A 125 -14.98 -21.71 14.52
C ASP A 125 -14.23 -22.32 13.32
N ALA A 126 -13.34 -23.29 13.53
CA ALA A 126 -12.51 -23.91 12.49
C ALA A 126 -13.32 -24.64 11.40
N GLY A 127 -14.57 -25.01 11.71
CA GLY A 127 -15.50 -25.60 10.74
C GLY A 127 -16.01 -24.62 9.68
N ARG A 128 -15.78 -23.31 9.85
CA ARG A 128 -16.12 -22.31 8.83
C ARG A 128 -15.06 -22.32 7.72
N PRO A 129 -15.43 -22.62 6.46
CA PRO A 129 -14.46 -22.66 5.38
C PRO A 129 -13.86 -21.26 5.16
N LEU A 130 -12.56 -21.11 5.45
CA LEU A 130 -11.83 -19.94 4.92
C LEU A 130 -11.78 -20.09 3.39
N PRO A 131 -12.21 -19.09 2.59
CA PRO A 131 -12.17 -19.20 1.14
C PRO A 131 -10.74 -19.50 0.65
N ALA A 132 -10.58 -20.57 -0.12
CA ALA A 132 -9.28 -21.06 -0.60
C ALA A 132 -8.66 -20.22 -1.71
N ARG A 133 -9.54 -19.62 -2.50
CA ARG A 133 -9.23 -19.07 -3.81
C ARG A 133 -9.53 -17.59 -3.78
N LEU A 134 -8.83 -16.87 -4.64
CA LEU A 134 -9.19 -15.51 -4.98
C LEU A 134 -10.56 -15.55 -5.66
N GLY A 135 -11.50 -14.77 -5.15
CA GLY A 135 -12.83 -14.60 -5.70
C GLY A 135 -12.93 -13.32 -6.51
N LEU A 136 -14.07 -13.11 -7.17
CA LEU A 136 -14.33 -11.90 -7.94
C LEU A 136 -14.23 -10.63 -7.11
N ASP A 137 -14.57 -10.69 -5.82
CA ASP A 137 -14.47 -9.52 -4.94
C ASP A 137 -13.02 -9.14 -4.65
N ASP A 138 -12.08 -10.09 -4.69
CA ASP A 138 -10.64 -9.80 -4.57
C ASP A 138 -10.12 -9.10 -5.83
N PHE A 139 -10.57 -9.53 -7.02
CA PHE A 139 -10.25 -8.85 -8.27
C PHE A 139 -10.86 -7.45 -8.36
N LYS A 140 -12.09 -7.26 -7.86
CA LYS A 140 -12.69 -5.92 -7.75
C LYS A 140 -11.89 -5.03 -6.80
N ALA A 141 -11.43 -5.57 -5.68
CA ALA A 141 -10.60 -4.83 -4.73
C ALA A 141 -9.23 -4.49 -5.35
N ALA A 142 -8.59 -5.42 -6.05
CA ALA A 142 -7.36 -5.16 -6.79
C ALA A 142 -7.53 -4.07 -7.86
N LEU A 143 -8.64 -4.10 -8.59
CA LEU A 143 -8.98 -3.05 -9.55
C LEU A 143 -9.22 -1.70 -8.86
N ALA A 144 -9.86 -1.70 -7.68
CA ALA A 144 -10.02 -0.48 -6.89
C ALA A 144 -8.66 0.08 -6.43
N THR A 145 -7.72 -0.77 -6.01
CA THR A 145 -6.33 -0.38 -5.70
C THR A 145 -5.66 0.24 -6.91
N PHE A 146 -5.69 -0.45 -8.06
CA PHE A 146 -5.16 0.03 -9.33
C PHE A 146 -5.67 1.45 -9.64
N LEU A 147 -7.00 1.61 -9.64
CA LEU A 147 -7.63 2.89 -9.97
C LEU A 147 -7.28 3.97 -8.95
N LEU A 148 -7.23 3.63 -7.66
CA LEU A 148 -6.86 4.57 -6.61
C LEU A 148 -5.43 5.09 -6.84
N VAL A 149 -4.47 4.21 -7.08
CA VAL A 149 -3.06 4.56 -7.28
C VAL A 149 -2.87 5.39 -8.56
N VAL A 150 -3.49 4.97 -9.67
CA VAL A 150 -3.44 5.72 -10.94
C VAL A 150 -4.06 7.10 -10.80
N LEU A 151 -5.24 7.21 -10.17
CA LEU A 151 -5.91 8.50 -9.96
C LEU A 151 -5.15 9.39 -8.98
N ALA A 152 -4.52 8.83 -7.95
CA ALA A 152 -3.72 9.58 -7.00
C ALA A 152 -2.41 10.11 -7.60
N THR A 153 -1.85 9.42 -8.59
CA THR A 153 -0.61 9.84 -9.28
C THR A 153 -0.88 10.70 -10.52
N PHE A 154 -2.11 10.70 -11.04
CA PHE A 154 -2.52 11.49 -12.21
C PHE A 154 -2.27 13.00 -12.09
N PRO A 155 -2.47 13.67 -10.94
CA PRO A 155 -2.17 15.10 -10.77
C PRO A 155 -0.73 15.48 -11.15
N MET A 156 0.23 14.57 -10.96
CA MET A 156 1.63 14.82 -11.35
C MET A 156 1.83 14.89 -12.86
N VAL A 157 0.93 14.30 -13.64
CA VAL A 157 1.00 14.27 -15.10
C VAL A 157 0.33 15.50 -15.73
N ILE A 158 -0.63 16.13 -15.03
CA ILE A 158 -1.36 17.31 -15.52
C ILE A 158 -0.44 18.42 -16.05
N PRO A 159 0.69 18.76 -15.40
CA PRO A 159 1.59 19.80 -15.91
C PRO A 159 2.14 19.50 -17.31
N PHE A 160 2.37 18.24 -17.67
CA PHE A 160 2.83 17.85 -19.01
C PHE A 160 1.74 17.97 -20.09
N LEU A 161 0.47 18.04 -19.70
CA LEU A 161 -0.65 18.29 -20.62
C LEU A 161 -0.86 19.78 -20.90
N LEU A 162 -0.51 20.63 -19.93
CA LEU A 162 -0.79 22.07 -19.97
C LEU A 162 0.41 22.91 -20.39
N ILE A 163 1.63 22.41 -20.18
CA ILE A 163 2.87 23.17 -20.36
C ILE A 163 3.69 22.53 -21.48
N GLU A 164 3.93 23.30 -22.54
CA GLU A 164 4.73 22.86 -23.70
C GLU A 164 6.23 22.83 -23.38
N THR A 165 6.71 23.75 -22.54
CA THR A 165 8.12 23.81 -22.14
C THR A 165 8.43 22.71 -21.13
N THR A 166 9.15 21.69 -21.59
CA THR A 166 9.47 20.49 -20.82
C THR A 166 10.13 20.78 -19.47
N GLY A 167 11.17 21.62 -19.42
CA GLY A 167 11.82 22.00 -18.15
C GLY A 167 10.87 22.61 -17.11
N THR A 168 9.91 23.44 -17.55
CA THR A 168 8.91 24.02 -16.65
C THR A 168 7.88 22.98 -16.22
N ALA A 169 7.45 22.11 -17.15
CA ALA A 169 6.51 21.02 -16.86
C ALA A 169 7.04 20.07 -15.78
N ILE A 170 8.34 19.71 -15.84
CA ILE A 170 9.01 18.86 -14.85
C ILE A 170 9.02 19.53 -13.47
N ARG A 171 9.39 20.82 -13.39
CA ARG A 171 9.44 21.54 -12.11
C ARG A 171 8.06 21.63 -11.46
N VAL A 172 7.04 21.94 -12.26
CA VAL A 172 5.66 22.00 -11.76
C VAL A 172 5.17 20.60 -11.36
N SER A 173 5.49 19.56 -12.12
CA SER A 173 5.20 18.16 -11.77
C SER A 173 5.82 17.77 -10.43
N ASN A 174 7.11 18.08 -10.23
CA ASN A 174 7.81 17.85 -8.96
C ASN A 174 7.16 18.61 -7.79
N LEU A 175 6.74 19.86 -7.99
CA LEU A 175 6.01 20.61 -6.95
C LEU A 175 4.68 19.96 -6.59
N VAL A 176 3.92 19.49 -7.59
CA VAL A 176 2.67 18.75 -7.36
C VAL A 176 2.94 17.45 -6.60
N ALA A 177 3.99 16.73 -6.97
CA ALA A 177 4.38 15.48 -6.31
C ALA A 177 4.74 15.70 -4.83
N LEU A 178 5.50 16.75 -4.52
CA LEU A 178 5.85 17.13 -3.15
C LEU A 178 4.61 17.51 -2.33
N ALA A 179 3.67 18.25 -2.93
CA ALA A 179 2.40 18.58 -2.29
C ALA A 179 1.56 17.32 -2.01
N MET A 180 1.52 16.38 -2.95
CA MET A 180 0.83 15.10 -2.78
C MET A 180 1.48 14.23 -1.69
N LEU A 181 2.82 14.19 -1.62
CA LEU A 181 3.54 13.50 -0.54
C LEU A 181 3.27 14.12 0.83
N PHE A 182 3.23 15.46 0.91
CA PHE A 182 2.86 16.16 2.13
C PHE A 182 1.44 15.79 2.59
N LEU A 183 0.47 15.80 1.68
CA LEU A 183 -0.92 15.45 1.96
C LEU A 183 -1.07 13.98 2.37
N ALA A 184 -0.38 13.07 1.69
CA ALA A 184 -0.37 11.65 2.04
C ALA A 184 0.23 11.42 3.43
N GLY A 185 1.36 12.07 3.74
CA GLY A 185 1.98 12.02 5.07
C GLY A 185 1.12 12.62 6.17
N TRP A 186 0.43 13.72 5.88
CA TRP A 186 -0.53 14.34 6.80
C TRP A 186 -1.71 13.40 7.09
N LEU A 187 -2.27 12.77 6.05
CA LEU A 187 -3.39 11.83 6.20
C LEU A 187 -2.97 10.57 6.98
N LEU A 188 -1.77 10.04 6.70
CA LEU A 188 -1.20 8.89 7.41
C LEU A 188 -1.07 9.17 8.91
N ALA A 189 -0.49 10.31 9.27
CA ALA A 189 -0.30 10.66 10.67
C ALA A 189 -1.59 11.02 11.39
N ARG A 190 -2.59 11.56 10.68
CA ARG A 190 -3.94 11.73 11.24
C ARG A 190 -4.59 10.38 11.54
N TYR A 191 -4.36 9.37 10.72
CA TYR A 191 -4.88 8.02 10.95
C TYR A 191 -4.16 7.30 12.10
N SER A 192 -2.84 7.49 12.25
CA SER A 192 -2.04 6.86 13.31
C SER A 192 -2.04 7.61 14.66
N GLY A 193 -2.71 8.77 14.74
CA GLY A 193 -2.70 9.63 15.94
C GLY A 193 -1.38 10.38 16.17
N GLY A 194 -0.52 10.44 15.15
CA GLY A 194 0.76 11.14 15.19
C GLY A 194 0.68 12.64 14.90
N ARG A 195 1.84 13.30 14.86
CA ARG A 195 1.96 14.72 14.51
C ARG A 195 1.81 14.94 13.01
N ALA A 196 0.58 15.18 12.55
CA ALA A 196 0.21 15.27 11.13
C ALA A 196 1.09 16.21 10.29
N LEU A 197 1.39 17.41 10.79
CA LEU A 197 2.25 18.36 10.10
C LEU A 197 3.70 17.87 10.00
N LEU A 198 4.24 17.27 11.06
CA LEU A 198 5.62 16.77 11.07
C LEU A 198 5.79 15.64 10.04
N THR A 199 4.88 14.66 10.03
CA THR A 199 4.97 13.53 9.10
C THR A 199 4.80 13.98 7.65
N GLY A 200 3.89 14.91 7.37
CA GLY A 200 3.77 15.53 6.05
C GLY A 200 5.05 16.23 5.61
N VAL A 201 5.65 17.06 6.48
CA VAL A 201 6.93 17.75 6.18
C VAL A 201 8.05 16.73 5.94
N VAL A 202 8.17 15.71 6.79
CA VAL A 202 9.21 14.67 6.65
C VAL A 202 9.10 13.97 5.30
N LEU A 203 7.89 13.57 4.89
CA LEU A 203 7.68 12.91 3.60
C LEU A 203 7.97 13.83 2.41
N ALA A 204 7.60 15.11 2.49
CA ALA A 204 7.95 16.08 1.47
C ALA A 204 9.47 16.31 1.39
N VAL A 205 10.16 16.38 2.53
CA VAL A 205 11.63 16.51 2.58
C VAL A 205 12.30 15.27 1.97
N VAL A 206 11.82 14.06 2.28
CA VAL A 206 12.32 12.82 1.65
C VAL A 206 12.15 12.87 0.14
N GLY A 207 10.98 13.28 -0.36
CA GLY A 207 10.75 13.46 -1.80
C GLY A 207 11.69 14.48 -2.43
N ALA A 208 11.91 15.62 -1.76
CA ALA A 208 12.81 16.66 -2.23
C ALA A 208 14.28 16.19 -2.28
N LEU A 209 14.73 15.47 -1.25
CA LEU A 209 16.06 14.86 -1.21
C LEU A 209 16.25 13.85 -2.33
N LEU A 210 15.23 13.05 -2.64
CA LEU A 210 15.23 12.12 -3.77
C LEU A 210 15.41 12.85 -5.10
N ILE A 211 14.65 13.93 -5.33
CA ILE A 211 14.79 14.76 -6.54
C ILE A 211 16.22 15.31 -6.65
N VAL A 212 16.77 15.87 -5.57
CA VAL A 212 18.14 16.40 -5.55
C VAL A 212 19.17 15.29 -5.84
N ALA A 213 19.00 14.11 -5.26
CA ALA A 213 19.88 12.97 -5.48
C ALA A 213 19.86 12.51 -6.95
N ILE A 214 18.69 12.46 -7.59
CA ILE A 214 18.55 12.07 -9.00
C ILE A 214 19.28 13.06 -9.91
N ILE A 215 19.15 14.36 -9.64
CA ILE A 215 19.89 15.40 -10.38
C ILE A 215 21.40 15.21 -10.16
N ALA A 216 21.84 15.04 -8.91
CA ALA A 216 23.25 14.90 -8.59
C ALA A 216 23.93 13.64 -9.17
N LEU A 217 23.18 12.55 -9.37
CA LEU A 217 23.69 11.24 -9.83
C LEU A 217 24.00 11.16 -11.33
N GLY A 218 23.85 12.24 -12.09
CA GLY A 218 24.26 12.29 -13.50
C GLY A 218 23.20 12.88 -14.41
N GLY A 219 22.49 13.89 -13.89
CA GLY A 219 21.51 14.69 -14.58
C GLY A 219 21.83 16.15 -14.68
#